data_AF-A0A4U1JSX1-F1
#
_entry.id   AF-A0A4U1JSX1-F1
#
_cell.length_a   1.000
_cell.length_b   1.000
_cell.length_c   1.000
_cell.angle_alpha   90.00
_cell.angle_beta   90.00
_cell.angle_gamma   90.00
#
_symmetry.space_group_name_H-M   'P 1'
#
loop_
_entity.id
_entity.type
_entity.pdbx_description
1 polymer ?
#
loop_
_entity_poly.entity_id
_entity_poly.type
_entity_poly.pdbx_seq_one_letter_code
_entity_poly.pdbx_strand_id
1 'polypeptide(L)'
;MAKSAKNVAPALPRRLIGYARVSTDDQIHDAQIDELRAAGCDRIHQEHGSGASRARPVLARVLKELSAGDVLVVVRLDRLARSVSHLLDVIENLEERGVHFRSLRDPIDTSTPQGMFSLQVLGAVAQLERALIAERTKSGMRAAKARGRLAGNPGLRERRPEAIRAAAAAKNRVYLDELITSAQTWLPTVKQLRPQHSWDNVVRILNRKGHDWTVERLRRAVHRLVREKLADSELLARSPRRPVDDRHMKLVAAIAIADPTLTLRDIAGQLDQMGERPVRGGRKWQPSSVKALMDEAFRFGLLRD
;
A
#
# COMPACT_ATOMS: atom_id res chain seq x y z
N MET A 1 35.56 10.80 -43.39
CA MET A 1 35.01 10.93 -42.03
C MET A 1 34.78 9.54 -41.46
N ALA A 2 35.69 9.07 -40.60
CA ALA A 2 35.63 7.77 -39.96
C ALA A 2 34.58 7.79 -38.83
N LYS A 3 33.59 6.89 -38.87
CA LYS A 3 32.66 6.70 -37.76
C LYS A 3 33.37 5.88 -36.68
N SER A 4 33.53 6.52 -35.54
CA SER A 4 34.10 5.99 -34.30
C SER A 4 33.42 4.66 -33.91
N ALA A 5 34.21 3.59 -33.88
CA ALA A 5 33.81 2.30 -33.35
C ALA A 5 33.64 2.45 -31.83
N LYS A 6 32.39 2.37 -31.34
CA LYS A 6 32.12 2.29 -29.92
C LYS A 6 32.73 1.00 -29.38
N ASN A 7 33.72 1.17 -28.52
CA ASN A 7 34.41 0.15 -27.77
C ASN A 7 33.38 -0.62 -26.90
N VAL A 8 33.00 -1.84 -27.32
CA VAL A 8 32.15 -2.72 -26.53
C VAL A 8 33.03 -3.31 -25.42
N ALA A 9 32.72 -2.97 -24.17
CA ALA A 9 33.39 -3.54 -23.00
C ALA A 9 33.34 -5.08 -23.07
N PRO A 10 34.41 -5.79 -22.63
CA PRO A 10 34.44 -7.25 -22.71
C PRO A 10 33.27 -7.85 -21.94
N ALA A 11 32.51 -8.72 -22.59
CA ALA A 11 31.37 -9.40 -22.00
C ALA A 11 31.83 -10.19 -20.76
N LEU A 12 31.22 -9.88 -19.61
CA LEU A 12 31.39 -10.68 -18.39
C LEU A 12 31.05 -12.15 -18.70
N PRO A 13 31.77 -13.12 -18.10
CA PRO A 13 31.52 -14.54 -18.35
C PRO A 13 30.06 -14.88 -18.05
N ARG A 14 29.40 -15.48 -19.03
CA ARG A 14 27.98 -15.84 -18.99
C ARG A 14 27.75 -16.93 -17.93
N ARG A 15 27.21 -16.55 -16.76
CA ARG A 15 26.95 -17.49 -15.67
C ARG A 15 25.67 -18.27 -15.95
N LEU A 16 25.73 -19.59 -15.83
CA LEU A 16 24.57 -20.47 -15.98
C LEU A 16 24.04 -20.83 -14.58
N ILE A 17 22.84 -20.35 -14.27
CA ILE A 17 22.19 -20.60 -12.98
C ILE A 17 21.01 -21.54 -13.21
N GLY A 18 21.12 -22.76 -12.68
CA GLY A 18 20.11 -23.79 -12.76
C GLY A 18 19.03 -23.62 -11.70
N TYR A 19 17.77 -23.83 -12.07
CA TYR A 19 16.66 -23.94 -11.13
C TYR A 19 15.92 -25.27 -11.31
N ALA A 20 15.85 -26.03 -10.23
CA ALA A 20 15.20 -27.33 -10.12
C ALA A 20 14.02 -27.24 -9.14
N ARG A 21 12.92 -27.92 -9.44
CA ARG A 21 11.79 -28.05 -8.53
C ARG A 21 11.56 -29.52 -8.24
N VAL A 22 11.83 -29.90 -7.00
CA VAL A 22 11.83 -31.27 -6.51
C VAL A 22 10.65 -31.48 -5.55
N SER A 23 9.89 -32.54 -5.77
CA SER A 23 8.77 -32.97 -4.91
C SER A 23 9.10 -34.34 -4.35
N THR A 24 9.23 -34.52 -3.03
CA THR A 24 9.36 -35.73 -2.15
C THR A 24 9.70 -37.15 -2.67
N ASP A 25 9.77 -37.41 -3.96
CA ASP A 25 10.04 -38.67 -4.63
C ASP A 25 11.47 -38.66 -5.20
N ASP A 26 12.41 -39.18 -4.42
CA ASP A 26 13.86 -38.96 -4.56
C ASP A 26 14.44 -39.38 -5.93
N GLN A 27 13.84 -40.35 -6.62
CA GLN A 27 14.37 -40.90 -7.87
C GLN A 27 14.27 -39.95 -9.08
N ILE A 28 13.34 -38.99 -9.07
CA ILE A 28 13.15 -38.04 -10.19
C ILE A 28 14.04 -36.80 -10.01
N HIS A 29 14.55 -36.56 -8.80
CA HIS A 29 15.29 -35.34 -8.46
C HIS A 29 16.71 -35.34 -9.00
N ASP A 30 17.39 -36.49 -8.89
CA ASP A 30 18.79 -36.61 -9.31
C ASP A 30 18.93 -36.40 -10.82
N ALA A 31 18.01 -36.97 -11.62
CA ALA A 31 17.99 -36.78 -13.06
C ALA A 31 17.88 -35.30 -13.48
N GLN A 32 17.09 -34.50 -12.76
CA GLN A 32 16.95 -33.08 -13.06
C GLN A 32 18.23 -32.29 -12.76
N ILE A 33 18.88 -32.60 -11.63
CA ILE A 33 20.11 -31.94 -11.21
C ILE A 33 21.25 -32.33 -12.16
N ASP A 34 21.32 -33.59 -12.56
CA ASP A 34 22.34 -34.10 -13.46
C ASP A 34 22.23 -33.48 -14.85
N GLU A 35 21.02 -33.29 -15.37
CA GLU A 35 20.80 -32.54 -16.62
C GLU A 35 21.27 -31.08 -16.53
N LEU A 36 21.00 -30.40 -15.41
CA LEU A 36 21.45 -29.02 -15.21
C LEU A 36 22.98 -28.94 -15.06
N ARG A 37 23.61 -29.90 -14.39
CA ARG A 37 25.07 -30.01 -14.30
C ARG A 37 25.69 -30.29 -15.67
N ALA A 38 25.13 -31.22 -16.42
CA ALA A 38 25.57 -31.55 -17.78
C ALA A 38 25.44 -30.36 -18.74
N ALA A 39 24.46 -29.48 -18.51
CA ALA A 39 24.31 -28.22 -19.24
C ALA A 39 25.31 -27.12 -18.84
N GLY A 40 26.16 -27.36 -17.83
CA GLY A 40 27.18 -26.42 -17.37
C GLY A 40 26.70 -25.39 -16.35
N CYS A 41 25.63 -25.68 -15.58
CA CYS A 41 25.17 -24.77 -14.53
C CYS A 41 26.14 -24.73 -13.34
N ASP A 42 26.76 -23.58 -13.09
CA ASP A 42 27.70 -23.36 -11.98
C ASP A 42 27.01 -23.45 -10.61
N ARG A 43 25.76 -22.97 -10.56
CA ARG A 43 24.94 -22.94 -9.35
C ARG A 43 23.56 -23.50 -9.65
N ILE A 44 23.13 -24.49 -8.88
CA ILE A 44 21.81 -25.11 -9.02
C ILE A 44 21.01 -24.86 -7.74
N HIS A 45 19.86 -24.21 -7.89
CA HIS A 45 18.94 -23.92 -6.80
C HIS A 45 17.77 -24.90 -6.83
N GLN A 46 17.54 -25.56 -5.70
CA GLN A 46 16.51 -26.59 -5.56
C GLN A 46 15.34 -26.05 -4.74
N GLU A 47 14.16 -26.04 -5.32
CA GLU A 47 12.91 -25.71 -4.64
C GLU A 47 12.22 -26.99 -4.19
N HIS A 48 12.21 -27.22 -2.87
CA HIS A 48 11.47 -28.32 -2.26
C HIS A 48 10.03 -27.89 -2.01
N GLY A 49 9.08 -28.57 -2.65
CA GLY A 49 7.67 -28.31 -2.38
C GLY A 49 6.71 -29.31 -3.00
N SER A 50 5.72 -29.74 -2.21
CA SER A 50 4.60 -30.53 -2.71
C SER A 50 3.84 -29.75 -3.80
N GLY A 51 3.17 -30.45 -4.72
CA GLY A 51 2.40 -29.83 -5.81
C GLY A 51 1.39 -28.77 -5.34
N ALA A 52 0.91 -28.90 -4.09
CA ALA A 52 -0.03 -27.98 -3.45
C ALA A 52 0.59 -26.66 -2.94
N SER A 53 1.89 -26.63 -2.60
CA SER A 53 2.52 -25.45 -1.99
C SER A 53 2.70 -24.31 -3.00
N ARG A 54 2.02 -23.17 -2.76
CA ARG A 54 2.06 -21.97 -3.62
C ARG A 54 3.32 -21.14 -3.44
N ALA A 55 3.93 -21.17 -2.26
CA ALA A 55 5.12 -20.39 -1.97
C ALA A 55 6.32 -20.97 -2.76
N ARG A 56 7.07 -20.08 -3.44
CA ARG A 56 8.31 -20.42 -4.14
C ARG A 56 9.45 -19.50 -3.69
N PRO A 57 9.89 -19.62 -2.42
CA PRO A 57 10.89 -18.73 -1.86
C PRO A 57 12.28 -18.92 -2.47
N VAL A 58 12.61 -20.11 -3.00
CA VAL A 58 13.89 -20.32 -3.70
C VAL A 58 13.84 -19.66 -5.07
N LEU A 59 12.76 -19.85 -5.84
CA LEU A 59 12.62 -19.17 -7.13
C LEU A 59 12.70 -17.65 -6.98
N ALA A 60 12.00 -17.07 -6.00
CA ALA A 60 12.05 -15.63 -5.74
C ALA A 60 13.46 -15.14 -5.36
N ARG A 61 14.26 -15.97 -4.67
CA ARG A 61 15.66 -15.66 -4.36
C ARG A 61 16.54 -15.71 -5.60
N VAL A 62 16.41 -16.76 -6.42
CA VAL A 62 17.14 -16.91 -7.69
C VAL A 62 16.87 -15.73 -8.62
N LEU A 63 15.59 -15.37 -8.78
CA LEU A 63 15.20 -14.23 -9.60
C LEU A 63 15.84 -12.93 -9.11
N LYS A 64 16.02 -12.73 -7.80
CA LYS A 64 16.71 -11.54 -7.26
C LYS A 64 18.23 -11.58 -7.43
N GLU A 65 18.82 -12.76 -7.48
CA GLU A 65 20.27 -12.95 -7.60
C GLU A 65 20.79 -12.67 -9.02
N LEU A 66 20.00 -13.01 -10.04
CA LEU A 66 20.39 -12.89 -11.45
C LEU A 66 20.77 -11.45 -11.82
N SER A 67 21.82 -11.31 -12.62
CA SER A 67 22.35 -10.03 -13.11
C SER A 67 22.46 -10.04 -14.64
N ALA A 68 22.56 -8.87 -15.24
CA ALA A 68 22.67 -8.74 -16.69
C ALA A 68 23.81 -9.62 -17.26
N GLY A 69 23.50 -10.40 -18.29
CA GLY A 69 24.42 -11.38 -18.89
C GLY A 69 24.29 -12.80 -18.34
N ASP A 70 23.62 -13.02 -17.21
CA ASP A 70 23.36 -14.35 -16.68
C ASP A 70 22.31 -15.11 -17.52
N VAL A 71 22.27 -16.44 -17.37
CA VAL A 71 21.20 -17.29 -17.93
C VAL A 71 20.54 -18.09 -16.82
N LEU A 72 19.22 -17.94 -16.71
CA LEU A 72 18.40 -18.87 -15.93
C LEU A 72 18.14 -20.12 -16.76
N VAL A 73 18.60 -21.27 -16.28
CA VAL A 73 18.43 -22.57 -16.93
C VAL A 73 17.45 -23.42 -16.14
N VAL A 74 16.47 -24.01 -16.84
CA VAL A 74 15.55 -25.00 -16.28
C VAL A 74 15.48 -26.22 -17.19
N VAL A 75 15.16 -27.38 -16.64
CA VAL A 75 15.01 -28.59 -17.47
C VAL A 75 13.76 -28.53 -18.33
N ARG A 76 12.65 -28.00 -17.77
CA ARG A 76 11.36 -27.84 -18.46
C ARG A 76 10.59 -26.61 -17.98
N LEU A 77 9.70 -26.08 -18.82
CA LEU A 77 8.85 -24.92 -18.50
C LEU A 77 7.91 -25.13 -17.30
N ASP A 78 7.35 -26.34 -17.13
CA ASP A 78 6.44 -26.68 -16.02
C ASP A 78 7.10 -26.56 -14.63
N ARG A 79 8.44 -26.63 -14.62
CA ARG A 79 9.24 -26.49 -13.40
C ARG A 79 9.37 -25.04 -13.01
N LEU A 80 9.47 -24.13 -14.00
CA LEU A 80 9.52 -22.68 -13.78
C LEU A 80 8.13 -22.07 -13.54
N ALA A 81 7.11 -22.44 -14.29
CA ALA A 81 5.84 -21.73 -14.30
C ALA A 81 4.61 -22.64 -14.23
N ARG A 82 3.53 -22.14 -13.61
CA ARG A 82 2.25 -22.86 -13.45
C ARG A 82 1.25 -22.56 -14.57
N SER A 83 1.51 -21.53 -15.36
CA SER A 83 0.71 -21.12 -16.51
C SER A 83 1.63 -20.45 -17.51
N VAL A 84 1.19 -20.39 -18.77
CA VAL A 84 1.94 -19.69 -19.82
C VAL A 84 2.05 -18.20 -19.50
N SER A 85 1.00 -17.57 -18.94
CA SER A 85 1.08 -16.16 -18.52
C SER A 85 2.17 -15.92 -17.48
N HIS A 86 2.23 -16.76 -16.43
CA HIS A 86 3.28 -16.64 -15.43
C HIS A 86 4.69 -16.90 -16.01
N LEU A 87 4.81 -17.77 -17.03
CA LEU A 87 6.07 -17.97 -17.73
C LEU A 87 6.52 -16.70 -18.46
N LEU A 88 5.61 -16.10 -19.23
CA LEU A 88 5.88 -14.86 -19.98
C LEU A 88 6.24 -13.72 -19.04
N ASP A 89 5.50 -13.52 -17.94
CA ASP A 89 5.78 -12.47 -16.96
C ASP A 89 7.19 -12.62 -16.36
N VAL A 90 7.62 -13.86 -16.07
CA VAL A 90 8.96 -14.14 -15.56
C VAL A 90 10.01 -13.83 -16.62
N ILE A 91 9.81 -14.27 -17.86
CA ILE A 91 10.79 -14.06 -18.93
C ILE A 91 10.91 -12.57 -19.29
N GLU A 92 9.80 -11.85 -19.38
CA GLU A 92 9.78 -10.41 -19.65
C GLU A 92 10.56 -9.65 -18.57
N ASN A 93 10.37 -9.99 -17.29
CA ASN A 93 11.15 -9.41 -16.19
C ASN A 93 12.66 -9.72 -16.28
N LEU A 94 13.02 -10.91 -16.77
CA LEU A 94 14.43 -11.29 -16.97
C LEU A 94 15.03 -10.51 -18.13
N GLU A 95 14.32 -10.39 -19.25
CA GLU A 95 14.76 -9.64 -20.43
C GLU A 95 14.95 -8.14 -20.13
N GLU A 96 14.04 -7.52 -19.37
CA GLU A 96 14.17 -6.13 -18.90
C GLU A 96 15.48 -5.89 -18.12
N ARG A 97 15.98 -6.93 -17.45
CA ARG A 97 17.22 -6.90 -16.66
C ARG A 97 18.45 -7.38 -17.44
N GLY A 98 18.29 -7.69 -18.73
CA GLY A 98 19.36 -8.24 -19.57
C GLY A 98 19.78 -9.66 -19.19
N VAL A 99 18.88 -10.43 -18.55
CA VAL A 99 19.08 -11.83 -18.19
C VAL A 99 18.42 -12.71 -19.24
N HIS A 100 19.10 -13.77 -19.67
CA HIS A 100 18.53 -14.74 -20.61
C HIS A 100 17.86 -15.91 -19.89
N PHE A 101 16.97 -16.59 -20.59
CA PHE A 101 16.27 -17.78 -20.12
C PHE A 101 16.46 -18.92 -21.10
N ARG A 102 16.71 -20.12 -20.58
CA ARG A 102 16.86 -21.33 -21.38
C ARG A 102 16.15 -22.52 -20.73
N SER A 103 15.34 -23.22 -21.51
CA SER A 103 14.86 -24.57 -21.19
C SER A 103 15.73 -25.61 -21.89
N LEU A 104 16.05 -26.72 -21.21
CA LEU A 104 16.86 -27.79 -21.81
C LEU A 104 16.05 -28.72 -22.72
N ARG A 105 14.79 -29.00 -22.38
CA ARG A 105 13.93 -29.94 -23.12
C ARG A 105 12.84 -29.26 -23.95
N ASP A 106 12.69 -27.94 -23.83
CA ASP A 106 11.76 -27.15 -24.63
C ASP A 106 12.55 -26.24 -25.58
N PRO A 107 12.01 -25.91 -26.77
CA PRO A 107 12.70 -25.09 -27.78
C PRO A 107 12.71 -23.59 -27.40
N ILE A 108 12.95 -23.26 -26.13
CA ILE A 108 12.94 -21.88 -25.63
C ILE A 108 14.33 -21.54 -25.09
N ASP A 109 15.03 -20.71 -25.83
CA ASP A 109 16.28 -20.05 -25.44
C ASP A 109 16.23 -18.59 -25.90
N THR A 110 16.07 -17.66 -24.96
CA THR A 110 15.91 -16.22 -25.27
C THR A 110 17.21 -15.56 -25.72
N SER A 111 18.33 -16.28 -25.72
CA SER A 111 19.57 -15.81 -26.36
C SER A 111 19.67 -16.14 -27.85
N THR A 112 18.69 -16.89 -28.40
CA THR A 112 18.66 -17.27 -29.81
C THR A 112 17.43 -16.70 -30.52
N PRO A 113 17.54 -16.27 -31.78
CA PRO A 113 16.38 -15.83 -32.56
C PRO A 113 15.28 -16.90 -32.67
N GLN A 114 15.67 -18.17 -32.80
CA GLN A 114 14.75 -19.31 -32.90
C GLN A 114 13.98 -19.51 -31.59
N GLY A 115 14.67 -19.49 -30.44
CA GLY A 115 14.03 -19.60 -29.14
C GLY A 115 13.12 -18.42 -28.81
N MET A 116 13.50 -17.20 -29.21
CA MET A 116 12.65 -16.02 -29.12
C MET A 116 11.39 -16.16 -29.98
N PHE A 117 11.49 -16.66 -31.21
CA PHE A 117 10.34 -16.94 -32.04
C PHE A 117 9.41 -17.99 -31.40
N SER A 118 9.95 -19.09 -30.88
CA SER A 118 9.16 -20.11 -30.17
C SER A 118 8.43 -19.55 -28.94
N LEU A 119 9.08 -18.67 -28.18
CA LEU A 119 8.46 -17.97 -27.06
C LEU A 119 7.28 -17.07 -27.50
N GLN A 120 7.47 -16.29 -28.57
CA GLN A 120 6.44 -15.41 -29.12
C GLN A 120 5.22 -16.21 -29.63
N VAL A 121 5.46 -17.32 -30.33
CA VAL A 121 4.39 -18.22 -30.78
C VAL A 121 3.63 -18.80 -29.59
N LEU A 122 4.34 -19.25 -28.54
CA LEU A 122 3.72 -19.74 -27.32
C LEU A 122 2.85 -18.66 -26.65
N GLY A 123 3.35 -17.41 -26.62
CA GLY A 123 2.59 -16.27 -26.10
C GLY A 123 1.33 -15.96 -26.91
N ALA A 124 1.42 -15.99 -28.24
CA ALA A 124 0.29 -15.78 -29.14
C ALA A 124 -0.77 -16.89 -28.97
N VAL A 125 -0.37 -18.15 -28.86
CA VAL A 125 -1.28 -19.28 -28.60
C VAL A 125 -1.99 -19.10 -27.25
N ALA A 126 -1.26 -18.73 -26.19
CA ALA A 126 -1.89 -18.49 -24.88
C ALA A 126 -2.83 -17.28 -24.85
N GLN A 127 -2.60 -16.27 -25.68
CA GLN A 127 -3.55 -15.17 -25.88
C GLN A 127 -4.80 -15.64 -26.65
N LEU A 128 -4.63 -16.43 -27.71
CA LEU A 128 -5.72 -17.01 -28.49
C LEU A 128 -6.62 -17.89 -27.62
N GLU A 129 -6.06 -18.80 -26.83
CA GLU A 129 -6.84 -19.67 -25.93
C GLU A 129 -7.69 -18.86 -24.95
N ARG A 130 -7.11 -17.82 -24.32
CA ARG A 130 -7.83 -16.91 -23.42
C ARG A 130 -8.98 -16.21 -24.15
N ALA A 131 -8.75 -15.73 -25.37
CA ALA A 131 -9.77 -15.09 -26.18
C ALA A 131 -10.91 -16.05 -26.54
N LEU A 132 -10.59 -17.30 -26.91
CA LEU A 132 -11.58 -18.34 -27.24
C LEU A 132 -12.43 -18.74 -26.03
N ILE A 133 -11.81 -18.89 -24.85
CA ILE A 133 -12.55 -19.16 -23.60
C ILE A 133 -13.51 -18.00 -23.28
N ALA A 134 -13.04 -16.76 -23.43
CA ALA A 134 -13.86 -15.57 -23.21
C ALA A 134 -15.03 -15.51 -24.22
N GLU A 135 -14.78 -15.78 -25.50
CA GLU A 135 -15.85 -15.77 -26.51
C GLU A 135 -16.86 -16.90 -26.30
N ARG A 136 -16.40 -18.11 -25.94
CA ARG A 136 -17.29 -19.22 -25.57
C ARG A 136 -18.18 -18.86 -24.38
N THR A 137 -17.61 -18.22 -23.36
CA THR A 137 -18.36 -17.75 -22.18
C THR A 137 -19.38 -16.68 -22.57
N LYS A 138 -18.98 -15.70 -23.39
CA LYS A 138 -19.89 -14.66 -23.89
C LYS A 138 -21.01 -15.25 -24.72
N SER A 139 -20.71 -16.16 -25.64
CA SER A 139 -21.70 -16.87 -26.47
C SER A 139 -22.67 -17.67 -25.59
N GLY A 140 -22.16 -18.41 -24.60
CA GLY A 140 -22.97 -19.13 -23.62
C GLY A 140 -23.90 -18.21 -22.82
N MET A 141 -23.41 -17.05 -22.37
CA MET A 141 -24.22 -16.03 -21.71
C MET A 141 -25.28 -15.42 -22.62
N ARG A 142 -24.96 -15.13 -23.90
CA ARG A 142 -25.94 -14.63 -24.89
C ARG A 142 -27.04 -15.67 -25.12
N ALA A 143 -26.69 -16.94 -25.30
CA ALA A 143 -27.65 -18.03 -25.47
C ALA A 143 -28.50 -18.26 -24.21
N ALA A 144 -27.91 -18.19 -23.02
CA ALA A 144 -28.65 -18.27 -21.76
C ALA A 144 -29.66 -17.11 -21.63
N LYS A 145 -29.24 -15.88 -21.96
CA LYS A 145 -30.10 -14.69 -21.98
C LYS A 145 -31.25 -14.83 -22.99
N ALA A 146 -30.98 -15.34 -24.20
CA ALA A 146 -32.01 -15.60 -25.21
C ALA A 146 -33.04 -16.64 -24.75
N ARG A 147 -32.62 -17.61 -23.94
CA ARG A 147 -33.51 -18.58 -23.26
C ARG A 147 -34.15 -18.05 -21.97
N GLY A 148 -34.11 -16.73 -21.73
CA GLY A 148 -34.71 -16.09 -20.56
C GLY A 148 -33.94 -16.30 -19.24
N ARG A 149 -32.76 -16.93 -19.25
CA ARG A 149 -31.93 -17.06 -18.04
C ARG A 149 -31.18 -15.75 -17.80
N LEU A 150 -31.46 -15.17 -16.66
CA LEU A 150 -30.96 -13.87 -16.24
C LEU A 150 -29.71 -14.03 -15.36
N ALA A 151 -28.63 -13.32 -15.70
CA ALA A 151 -27.40 -13.34 -14.90
C ALA A 151 -27.57 -12.58 -13.58
N GLY A 152 -26.75 -12.93 -12.58
CA GLY A 152 -26.73 -12.34 -11.24
C GLY A 152 -27.64 -13.05 -10.23
N ASN A 153 -27.58 -12.62 -8.96
CA ASN A 153 -28.43 -13.17 -7.90
C ASN A 153 -29.91 -12.79 -8.14
N PRO A 154 -30.83 -13.74 -8.34
CA PRO A 154 -32.25 -13.45 -8.57
C PRO A 154 -32.88 -12.61 -7.46
N GLY A 155 -32.54 -12.89 -6.19
CA GLY A 155 -33.04 -12.14 -5.04
C GLY A 155 -32.60 -10.67 -5.03
N LEU A 156 -31.41 -10.35 -5.56
CA LEU A 156 -30.99 -8.96 -5.70
C LEU A 156 -31.71 -8.24 -6.85
N ARG A 157 -31.98 -8.96 -7.96
CA ARG A 157 -32.72 -8.41 -9.11
C ARG A 157 -34.15 -8.06 -8.75
N GLU A 158 -34.78 -8.94 -7.98
CA GLU A 158 -36.15 -8.79 -7.48
C GLU A 158 -36.21 -7.88 -6.23
N ARG A 159 -35.07 -7.28 -5.82
CA ARG A 159 -34.95 -6.42 -4.64
C ARG A 159 -35.51 -7.05 -3.36
N ARG A 160 -35.36 -8.36 -3.22
CA ARG A 160 -35.81 -9.09 -2.03
C ARG A 160 -35.07 -8.59 -0.79
N PRO A 161 -35.77 -8.20 0.29
CA PRO A 161 -35.13 -7.66 1.48
C PRO A 161 -34.11 -8.62 2.11
N GLU A 162 -34.35 -9.93 2.10
CA GLU A 162 -33.38 -10.91 2.60
C GLU A 162 -32.08 -10.95 1.76
N ALA A 163 -32.18 -10.89 0.43
CA ALA A 163 -31.02 -10.92 -0.45
C ALA A 163 -30.18 -9.65 -0.32
N ILE A 164 -30.84 -8.49 -0.22
CA ILE A 164 -30.16 -7.20 0.02
C ILE A 164 -29.46 -7.20 1.38
N ARG A 165 -30.13 -7.66 2.44
CA ARG A 165 -29.54 -7.78 3.79
C ARG A 165 -28.35 -8.74 3.80
N ALA A 166 -28.46 -9.90 3.15
CA ALA A 166 -27.38 -10.87 3.05
C ALA A 166 -26.16 -10.30 2.30
N ALA A 167 -26.38 -9.63 1.17
CA ALA A 167 -25.30 -8.99 0.41
C ALA A 167 -24.64 -7.85 1.21
N ALA A 168 -25.43 -7.02 1.89
CA ALA A 168 -24.91 -5.97 2.76
C ALA A 168 -24.11 -6.55 3.95
N ALA A 169 -24.60 -7.62 4.57
CA ALA A 169 -23.91 -8.32 5.65
C ALA A 169 -22.57 -8.91 5.18
N ALA A 170 -22.55 -9.56 4.02
CA ALA A 170 -21.32 -10.09 3.42
C ALA A 170 -20.29 -8.98 3.17
N LYS A 171 -20.71 -7.86 2.57
CA LYS A 171 -19.85 -6.69 2.35
C LYS A 171 -19.34 -6.10 3.67
N ASN A 172 -20.21 -5.98 4.67
CA ASN A 172 -19.86 -5.47 5.99
C ASN A 172 -18.86 -6.36 6.72
N ARG A 173 -18.92 -7.69 6.52
CA ARG A 173 -17.97 -8.64 7.09
C ARG A 173 -16.58 -8.47 6.50
N VAL A 174 -16.48 -8.43 5.16
CA VAL A 174 -15.19 -8.18 4.48
C VAL A 174 -14.57 -6.86 4.93
N TYR A 175 -15.37 -5.79 4.94
CA TYR A 175 -14.90 -4.48 5.43
C TYR A 175 -14.45 -4.53 6.89
N LEU A 176 -15.17 -5.25 7.76
CA LEU A 176 -14.80 -5.36 9.17
C LEU A 176 -13.49 -6.12 9.35
N ASP A 177 -13.28 -7.22 8.62
CA ASP A 177 -12.05 -8.01 8.69
C ASP A 177 -10.83 -7.18 8.24
N GLU A 178 -10.95 -6.45 7.14
CA GLU A 178 -9.93 -5.50 6.67
C GLU A 178 -9.69 -4.38 7.69
N LEU A 179 -10.76 -3.84 8.27
CA LEU A 179 -10.68 -2.79 9.27
C LEU A 179 -9.93 -3.26 10.52
N ILE A 180 -10.27 -4.45 11.06
CA ILE A 180 -9.61 -5.05 12.22
C ILE A 180 -8.12 -5.25 11.96
N THR A 181 -7.78 -5.80 10.78
CA THR A 181 -6.39 -6.01 10.37
C THR A 181 -5.62 -4.69 10.34
N SER A 182 -6.20 -3.66 9.71
CA SER A 182 -5.57 -2.34 9.66
C SER A 182 -5.49 -1.65 11.02
N ALA A 183 -6.48 -1.89 11.91
CA ALA A 183 -6.61 -1.21 13.20
C ALA A 183 -5.41 -1.42 14.10
N GLN A 184 -4.71 -2.55 13.98
CA GLN A 184 -3.48 -2.82 14.72
C GLN A 184 -2.42 -1.71 14.54
N THR A 185 -2.41 -1.04 13.39
CA THR A 185 -1.40 -0.01 13.06
C THR A 185 -1.76 1.38 13.60
N TRP A 186 -3.03 1.77 13.58
CA TRP A 186 -3.45 3.16 13.86
C TRP A 186 -4.28 3.30 15.14
N LEU A 187 -5.02 2.26 15.57
CA LEU A 187 -5.90 2.32 16.74
C LEU A 187 -5.15 2.63 18.05
N PRO A 188 -3.93 2.13 18.31
CA PRO A 188 -3.18 2.50 19.52
C PRO A 188 -2.93 4.00 19.62
N THR A 189 -2.60 4.65 18.50
CA THR A 189 -2.41 6.11 18.45
C THR A 189 -3.73 6.84 18.70
N VAL A 190 -4.86 6.34 18.18
CA VAL A 190 -6.18 6.91 18.47
C VAL A 190 -6.53 6.77 19.95
N LYS A 191 -6.30 5.60 20.56
CA LYS A 191 -6.53 5.36 21.99
C LYS A 191 -5.70 6.29 22.88
N GLN A 192 -4.47 6.59 22.49
CA GLN A 192 -3.61 7.51 23.23
C GLN A 192 -4.09 8.97 23.16
N LEU A 193 -4.65 9.38 22.01
CA LEU A 193 -4.99 10.77 21.77
C LEU A 193 -6.44 11.14 22.09
N ARG A 194 -7.37 10.20 21.96
CA ARG A 194 -8.80 10.41 22.22
C ARG A 194 -9.12 10.01 23.67
N PRO A 195 -10.00 10.75 24.37
CA PRO A 195 -10.79 11.88 23.88
C PRO A 195 -10.12 13.26 23.94
N GLN A 196 -8.93 13.37 24.55
CA GLN A 196 -8.30 14.67 24.88
C GLN A 196 -7.98 15.56 23.67
N HIS A 197 -7.70 14.97 22.51
CA HIS A 197 -7.44 15.70 21.27
C HIS A 197 -8.59 15.63 20.27
N SER A 198 -8.77 16.71 19.50
CA SER A 198 -9.74 16.75 18.40
C SER A 198 -9.40 15.74 17.30
N TRP A 199 -10.42 15.30 16.57
CA TRP A 199 -10.24 14.37 15.46
C TRP A 199 -9.28 14.90 14.39
N ASP A 200 -9.30 16.21 14.10
CA ASP A 200 -8.36 16.86 13.18
C ASP A 200 -6.90 16.66 13.63
N ASN A 201 -6.64 16.81 14.93
CA ASN A 201 -5.29 16.61 15.46
C ASN A 201 -4.86 15.13 15.35
N VAL A 202 -5.77 14.20 15.66
CA VAL A 202 -5.50 12.77 15.56
C VAL A 202 -5.19 12.38 14.12
N VAL A 203 -6.01 12.80 13.16
CA VAL A 203 -5.78 12.54 11.72
C VAL A 203 -4.45 13.12 11.28
N ARG A 204 -4.14 14.36 11.65
CA ARG A 204 -2.86 15.00 11.31
C ARG A 204 -1.66 14.19 11.83
N ILE A 205 -1.73 13.65 13.05
CA ILE A 205 -0.66 12.83 13.62
C ILE A 205 -0.56 11.49 12.90
N LEU A 206 -1.68 10.83 12.63
CA LEU A 206 -1.70 9.55 11.89
C LEU A 206 -1.12 9.73 10.48
N ASN A 207 -1.49 10.79 9.78
CA ASN A 207 -1.03 11.00 8.40
C ASN A 207 0.47 11.32 8.35
N ARG A 208 1.02 12.00 9.36
CA ARG A 208 2.49 12.14 9.50
C ARG A 208 3.22 10.82 9.71
N LYS A 209 2.56 9.81 10.30
CA LYS A 209 3.10 8.45 10.47
C LYS A 209 2.93 7.58 9.21
N GLY A 210 2.51 8.16 8.08
CA GLY A 210 2.37 7.45 6.80
C GLY A 210 0.99 6.83 6.57
N HIS A 211 -0.01 7.14 7.40
CA HIS A 211 -1.40 6.78 7.12
C HIS A 211 -2.08 7.81 6.19
N ASP A 212 -3.24 7.44 5.65
CA ASP A 212 -4.05 8.36 4.84
C ASP A 212 -5.52 8.33 5.30
N TRP A 213 -5.79 9.14 6.33
CA TRP A 213 -7.12 9.29 6.91
C TRP A 213 -7.72 10.67 6.62
N THR A 214 -9.04 10.68 6.41
CA THR A 214 -9.88 11.86 6.64
C THR A 214 -10.56 11.75 8.00
N VAL A 215 -11.00 12.87 8.57
CA VAL A 215 -11.70 12.90 9.86
C VAL A 215 -12.95 12.03 9.84
N GLU A 216 -13.76 12.11 8.78
CA GLU A 216 -15.00 11.36 8.63
C GLU A 216 -14.74 9.86 8.45
N ARG A 217 -13.68 9.49 7.72
CA ARG A 217 -13.29 8.08 7.53
C ARG A 217 -12.82 7.48 8.84
N LEU A 218 -11.93 8.17 9.56
CA LEU A 218 -11.42 7.71 10.85
C LEU A 218 -12.53 7.62 11.89
N ARG A 219 -13.39 8.64 11.99
CA ARG A 219 -14.52 8.64 12.92
C ARG A 219 -15.50 7.51 12.62
N ARG A 220 -15.82 7.24 11.35
CA ARG A 220 -16.66 6.10 10.96
C ARG A 220 -16.03 4.76 11.31
N ALA A 221 -14.72 4.60 11.06
CA ALA A 221 -13.96 3.41 11.42
C ALA A 221 -13.98 3.16 12.94
N VAL A 222 -13.68 4.16 13.76
CA VAL A 222 -13.72 4.03 15.22
C VAL A 222 -15.14 3.76 15.70
N HIS A 223 -16.15 4.45 15.15
CA HIS A 223 -17.54 4.20 15.51
C HIS A 223 -17.97 2.76 15.16
N ARG A 224 -17.50 2.23 14.03
CA ARG A 224 -17.73 0.83 13.66
C ARG A 224 -17.10 -0.13 14.67
N LEU A 225 -15.85 0.10 15.08
CA LEU A 225 -15.16 -0.73 16.08
C LEU A 225 -15.85 -0.69 17.45
N VAL A 226 -16.30 0.49 17.90
CA VAL A 226 -17.05 0.64 19.16
C VAL A 226 -18.38 -0.11 19.09
N ARG A 227 -19.11 -0.01 17.97
CA ARG A 227 -20.38 -0.72 17.77
C ARG A 227 -20.21 -2.24 17.82
N GLU A 228 -19.10 -2.77 17.29
CA GLU A 228 -18.76 -4.19 17.33
C GLU A 228 -18.04 -4.59 18.64
N LYS A 229 -17.96 -3.70 19.63
CA LYS A 229 -17.31 -3.90 20.95
C LYS A 229 -15.81 -4.22 20.89
N LEU A 230 -15.13 -3.75 19.85
CA LEU A 230 -13.68 -3.91 19.64
C LEU A 230 -12.86 -2.70 20.10
N ALA A 231 -13.53 -1.60 20.47
CA ALA A 231 -12.90 -0.39 20.97
C ALA A 231 -13.79 0.29 22.02
N ASP A 232 -13.16 1.07 22.90
CA ASP A 232 -13.85 1.73 24.01
C ASP A 232 -14.72 2.90 23.52
N SER A 233 -15.93 3.02 24.05
CA SER A 233 -16.88 4.06 23.65
C SER A 233 -16.40 5.47 23.99
N GLU A 234 -15.51 5.62 24.97
CA GLU A 234 -14.88 6.88 25.36
C GLU A 234 -14.12 7.55 24.21
N LEU A 235 -13.63 6.79 23.23
CA LEU A 235 -12.93 7.36 22.06
C LEU A 235 -13.83 8.28 21.24
N LEU A 236 -15.15 8.08 21.31
CA LEU A 236 -16.16 8.90 20.63
C LEU A 236 -16.59 10.12 21.44
N ALA A 237 -16.19 10.24 22.72
CA ALA A 237 -16.58 11.35 23.57
C ALA A 237 -16.13 12.69 23.01
N ARG A 238 -16.89 13.75 23.23
CA ARG A 238 -16.50 15.09 22.76
C ARG A 238 -15.18 15.49 23.41
N SER A 239 -14.22 15.98 22.63
CA SER A 239 -12.97 16.50 23.20
C SER A 239 -13.27 17.66 24.14
N PRO A 240 -12.54 17.78 25.26
CA PRO A 240 -12.61 18.99 26.06
C PRO A 240 -12.29 20.18 25.17
N ARG A 241 -12.95 21.31 25.43
CA ARG A 241 -12.53 22.57 24.81
C ARG A 241 -11.09 22.78 25.23
N ARG A 242 -10.20 22.90 24.24
CA ARG A 242 -8.82 23.30 24.52
C ARG A 242 -8.92 24.59 25.35
N PRO A 243 -8.29 24.69 26.53
CA PRO A 243 -8.15 26.00 27.16
C PRO A 243 -7.57 26.90 26.08
N VAL A 244 -8.17 28.07 25.90
CA VAL A 244 -7.66 29.08 24.96
C VAL A 244 -6.16 29.19 25.28
N ASP A 245 -5.33 29.20 24.24
CA ASP A 245 -3.88 29.34 24.42
C ASP A 245 -3.63 30.76 24.93
N ASP A 246 -3.88 30.94 26.22
CA ASP A 246 -4.02 32.21 26.92
C ASP A 246 -2.67 32.84 27.18
N ARG A 247 -1.62 32.43 26.45
CA ARG A 247 -0.31 33.05 26.59
C ARG A 247 -0.41 34.56 26.43
N HIS A 248 -1.12 35.03 25.41
CA HIS A 248 -1.32 36.46 25.19
C HIS A 248 -2.21 37.12 26.24
N MET A 249 -3.30 36.45 26.68
CA MET A 249 -4.18 36.96 27.75
C MET A 249 -3.44 37.04 29.09
N LYS A 250 -2.65 36.02 29.43
CA LYS A 250 -1.82 35.96 30.64
C LYS A 250 -0.67 36.96 30.60
N LEU A 251 -0.05 37.18 29.44
CA LEU A 251 0.97 38.23 29.27
C LEU A 251 0.37 39.62 29.44
N VAL A 252 -0.77 39.90 28.80
CA VAL A 252 -1.51 41.17 28.98
C VAL A 252 -1.90 41.37 30.44
N ALA A 253 -2.45 40.35 31.10
CA ALA A 253 -2.79 40.41 32.52
C ALA A 253 -1.55 40.62 33.40
N ALA A 254 -0.44 39.93 33.12
CA ALA A 254 0.80 40.09 33.88
C ALA A 254 1.39 41.51 33.75
N ILE A 255 1.36 42.10 32.55
CA ILE A 255 1.80 43.49 32.32
C ILE A 255 0.90 44.47 33.07
N ALA A 256 -0.42 44.28 33.00
CA ALA A 256 -1.38 45.14 33.69
C ALA A 256 -1.30 45.03 35.23
N ILE A 257 -0.97 43.84 35.76
CA ILE A 257 -0.73 43.65 37.21
C ILE A 257 0.58 44.32 37.64
N ALA A 258 1.62 44.26 36.80
CA ALA A 258 2.93 44.83 37.11
C ALA A 258 2.91 46.37 37.17
N ASP A 259 2.10 47.01 36.32
CA ASP A 259 1.88 48.46 36.36
C ASP A 259 0.43 48.82 36.00
N PRO A 260 -0.42 49.06 37.02
CA PRO A 260 -1.84 49.39 36.83
C PRO A 260 -2.09 50.76 36.18
N THR A 261 -1.06 51.62 36.05
CA THR A 261 -1.22 52.97 35.51
C THR A 261 -1.05 53.04 33.99
N LEU A 262 -0.61 51.94 33.36
CA LEU A 262 -0.37 51.87 31.92
C LEU A 262 -1.66 51.97 31.12
N THR A 263 -1.62 52.76 30.04
CA THR A 263 -2.73 52.79 29.10
C THR A 263 -2.72 51.56 28.20
N LEU A 264 -3.86 51.24 27.58
CA LEU A 264 -3.97 50.15 26.59
C LEU A 264 -2.97 50.28 25.42
N ARG A 265 -2.54 51.51 25.10
CA ARG A 265 -1.54 51.77 24.07
C ARG A 265 -0.13 51.42 24.54
N ASP A 266 0.16 51.66 25.82
CA ASP A 266 1.47 51.35 26.41
C ASP A 266 1.67 49.85 26.54
N ILE A 267 0.62 49.12 26.98
CA ILE A 267 0.62 47.65 27.02
C ILE A 267 0.81 47.06 25.60
N ALA A 268 0.16 47.64 24.58
CA ALA A 268 0.36 47.23 23.19
C ALA A 268 1.81 47.46 22.72
N GLY A 269 2.39 48.61 23.06
CA GLY A 269 3.78 48.93 22.75
C GLY A 269 4.78 47.99 23.43
N GLN A 270 4.51 47.59 24.67
CA GLN A 270 5.35 46.65 25.41
C GLN A 270 5.30 45.24 24.80
N LEU A 271 4.13 44.78 24.37
CA LEU A 271 3.99 43.50 23.65
C LEU A 271 4.72 43.52 22.30
N ASP A 272 4.68 44.63 21.57
CA ASP A 272 5.44 44.81 20.33
C ASP A 272 6.96 44.77 20.60
N GLN A 273 7.44 45.40 21.67
CA GLN A 273 8.86 45.38 22.07
C GLN A 273 9.33 43.98 22.48
N MET A 274 8.47 43.19 23.12
CA MET A 274 8.74 41.79 23.47
C MET A 274 8.75 40.86 22.25
N GLY A 275 8.42 41.36 21.05
CA GLY A 275 8.38 40.59 19.81
C GLY A 275 7.18 39.65 19.68
N GLU A 276 6.16 39.82 20.53
CA GLU A 276 4.94 39.01 20.50
C GLU A 276 4.03 39.45 19.36
N ARG A 277 3.45 38.51 18.62
CA ARG A 277 2.58 38.82 17.49
C ARG A 277 1.11 38.83 17.90
N PRO A 278 0.30 39.80 17.43
CA PRO A 278 -1.14 39.84 17.68
C PRO A 278 -1.86 38.54 17.28
N VAL A 279 -2.85 38.12 18.07
CA VAL A 279 -3.64 36.88 17.88
C VAL A 279 -4.29 36.80 16.50
N ARG A 280 -4.63 37.93 15.88
CA ARG A 280 -5.24 38.03 14.54
C ARG A 280 -4.22 38.23 13.40
N GLY A 281 -2.92 38.03 13.65
CA GLY A 281 -1.87 38.02 12.62
C GLY A 281 -1.43 39.39 12.10
N GLY A 282 -1.74 40.48 12.80
CA GLY A 282 -1.29 41.84 12.45
C GLY A 282 0.21 42.04 12.69
N ARG A 283 0.79 43.12 12.11
CA ARG A 283 2.22 43.47 12.31
C ARG A 283 2.52 44.17 13.64
N LYS A 284 1.51 44.80 14.26
CA LYS A 284 1.60 45.53 15.53
C LYS A 284 0.37 45.31 16.38
N TRP A 285 0.52 45.32 17.69
CA TRP A 285 -0.59 45.27 18.64
C TRP A 285 -1.46 46.52 18.54
N GLN A 286 -2.78 46.30 18.53
CA GLN A 286 -3.77 47.36 18.53
C GLN A 286 -4.35 47.49 19.95
N PRO A 287 -4.59 48.71 20.47
CA PRO A 287 -5.19 48.91 21.79
C PRO A 287 -6.54 48.19 21.96
N SER A 288 -7.32 48.06 20.88
CA SER A 288 -8.58 47.31 20.88
C SER A 288 -8.39 45.80 21.06
N SER A 289 -7.31 45.24 20.53
CA SER A 289 -6.95 43.82 20.73
C SER A 289 -6.48 43.56 22.16
N VAL A 290 -5.73 44.50 22.75
CA VAL A 290 -5.31 44.44 24.16
C VAL A 290 -6.53 44.56 25.07
N LYS A 291 -7.43 45.51 24.81
CA LYS A 291 -8.69 45.66 25.56
C LYS A 291 -9.52 44.39 25.56
N ALA A 292 -9.71 43.77 24.39
CA ALA A 292 -10.47 42.53 24.29
C ALA A 292 -9.86 41.40 25.14
N LEU A 293 -8.53 41.31 25.22
CA LEU A 293 -7.82 40.35 26.08
C LEU A 293 -7.90 40.72 27.57
N MET A 294 -7.89 42.02 27.92
CA MET A 294 -8.11 42.46 29.29
C MET A 294 -9.55 42.18 29.77
N ASP A 295 -10.56 42.50 28.96
CA ASP A 295 -11.96 42.19 29.23
C ASP A 295 -12.20 40.67 29.37
N GLU A 296 -11.40 39.86 28.68
CA GLU A 296 -11.36 38.41 28.84
C GLU A 296 -10.66 38.00 30.15
N ALA A 297 -9.53 38.62 30.48
CA ALA A 297 -8.82 38.38 31.74
C ALA A 297 -9.64 38.74 33.00
N PHE A 298 -10.45 39.82 32.97
CA PHE A 298 -11.41 40.14 34.03
C PHE A 298 -12.49 39.07 34.16
N ARG A 299 -13.07 38.61 33.03
CA ARG A 299 -14.07 37.52 33.02
C ARG A 299 -13.53 36.21 33.57
N PHE A 300 -12.24 35.94 33.40
CA PHE A 300 -11.55 34.77 33.94
C PHE A 300 -10.95 34.98 35.34
N GLY A 301 -11.16 36.15 35.97
CA GLY A 301 -10.73 36.45 37.33
C GLY A 301 -9.21 36.59 37.51
N LEU A 302 -8.47 36.81 36.42
CA LEU A 302 -7.02 37.04 36.43
C LEU A 302 -6.68 38.48 36.81
N LEU A 303 -7.59 39.41 36.54
CA LEU A 303 -7.55 40.80 36.98
C LEU A 303 -8.76 41.05 37.89
N ARG A 304 -8.59 41.89 38.90
CA ARG A 304 -9.66 42.36 39.79
C ARG A 304 -9.87 43.85 39.52
N ASP A 305 -11.13 44.28 39.53
CA ASP A 305 -11.53 45.68 39.36
C ASP A 305 -10.89 46.59 40.41
#